data_AF-A0A2I1DYM4-F1
#
_entry.id   AF-A0A2I1DYM4-F1
#
_cell.length_a   1.000
_cell.length_b   1.000
_cell.length_c   1.000
_cell.angle_alpha   90.00
_cell.angle_beta   90.00
_cell.angle_gamma   90.00
#
_symmetry.space_group_name_H-M   'P 1'
#
loop_
_entity.id
_entity.type
_entity.pdbx_description
1 polymer ?
#
loop_
_entity_poly.entity_id
_entity_poly.type
_entity_poly.pdbx_seq_one_letter_code
_entity_poly.pdbx_strand_id
1 'polypeptide(L)'
;MLGLYNIKEYWKIQLFKRRDLYLNKPVEYTYLGINLINLVSYNLLCDYCFTKNKRLIKEFIFATILWLISATVYTYFTGKELGETPFLCSSDYGYLSKAARFVCQVRAANLICMWLMFSSNSLVTITMYIPDKIYKGIEV
;
A
#
# COMPACT_ATOMS: atom_id res chain seq x y z
N MET A 1 5.52 9.31 -6.07
CA MET A 1 4.22 8.80 -5.58
C MET A 1 4.30 8.24 -4.15
N LEU A 2 5.33 7.46 -3.79
CA LEU A 2 5.53 6.86 -2.46
C LEU A 2 5.57 7.85 -1.26
N GLY A 3 6.16 9.04 -1.43
CA GLY A 3 6.24 10.05 -0.35
C GLY A 3 4.88 10.59 0.11
N LEU A 4 3.91 10.70 -0.80
CA LEU A 4 2.54 11.11 -0.47
C LEU A 4 1.81 10.07 0.40
N TYR A 5 2.15 8.80 0.30
CA TYR A 5 1.53 7.75 1.11
C TYR A 5 2.01 7.77 2.56
N ASN A 6 3.30 8.00 2.79
CA ASN A 6 3.83 8.18 4.15
C ASN A 6 3.18 9.36 4.85
N ILE A 7 2.91 10.45 4.11
CA ILE A 7 2.19 11.61 4.64
C ILE A 7 0.75 11.24 5.00
N LYS A 8 0.02 10.54 4.13
CA LYS A 8 -1.37 10.10 4.40
C LYS A 8 -1.46 9.16 5.61
N GLU A 9 -0.54 8.21 5.74
CA GLU A 9 -0.46 7.29 6.89
C GLU A 9 -0.21 8.04 8.19
N TYR A 10 0.77 8.96 8.19
CA TYR A 10 1.06 9.80 9.34
C TYR A 10 -0.15 10.63 9.77
N TRP A 11 -0.87 11.20 8.79
CA TRP A 11 -2.11 11.93 9.05
C TRP A 11 -3.21 11.06 9.65
N LYS A 12 -3.36 9.79 9.22
CA LYS A 12 -4.28 8.83 9.85
C LYS A 12 -3.91 8.62 11.32
N ILE A 13 -2.65 8.34 11.63
CA ILE A 13 -2.19 8.12 13.01
C ILE A 13 -2.49 9.33 13.90
N GLN A 14 -2.22 10.55 13.40
CA GLN A 14 -2.52 11.79 14.12
C GLN A 14 -4.03 12.00 14.33
N LEU A 15 -4.85 11.66 13.34
CA LEU A 15 -6.30 11.77 13.43
C LEU A 15 -6.88 10.83 14.50
N PHE A 16 -6.45 9.56 14.52
CA PHE A 16 -6.91 8.58 15.51
C PHE A 16 -6.44 8.96 16.92
N LYS A 17 -5.20 9.45 17.06
CA LYS A 17 -4.67 9.94 18.33
C LYS A 17 -5.46 11.15 18.87
N ARG A 18 -5.83 12.11 18.01
CA ARG A 18 -6.63 13.29 18.40
C ARG A 18 -8.06 12.96 18.79
N ARG A 19 -8.60 11.82 18.33
CA ARG A 19 -9.98 11.41 18.54
C ARG A 19 -10.14 10.30 19.60
N ASP A 20 -9.05 9.92 20.25
CA ASP A 20 -8.98 8.85 21.26
C ASP A 20 -9.61 7.53 20.76
N LEU A 21 -9.39 7.23 19.47
CA LEU A 21 -9.90 6.02 18.85
C LEU A 21 -8.90 4.88 19.05
N TYR A 22 -9.43 3.66 19.24
CA TYR A 22 -8.60 2.47 19.28
C TYR A 22 -7.82 2.34 17.97
N LEU A 23 -6.50 2.26 18.10
CA LEU A 23 -5.58 2.13 17.00
C LEU A 23 -4.58 1.04 17.34
N ASN A 24 -4.39 0.07 16.45
CA ASN A 24 -3.37 -0.95 16.63
C ASN A 24 -1.99 -0.37 16.29
N LYS A 25 -1.41 0.40 17.23
CA LYS A 25 -0.16 1.15 17.07
C LYS A 25 0.97 0.31 16.44
N PRO A 26 1.25 -0.93 16.88
CA PRO A 26 2.27 -1.78 16.25
C PRO A 26 2.07 -1.95 14.74
N VAL A 27 0.83 -2.19 14.29
CA VAL A 27 0.53 -2.42 12.86
C VAL A 27 0.76 -1.16 12.03
N GLU A 28 0.28 -0.02 12.52
CA GLU A 28 0.39 1.26 11.82
C GLU A 28 1.84 1.74 11.71
N TYR A 29 2.63 1.64 12.79
CA TYR A 29 4.05 2.00 12.76
C TYR A 29 4.87 1.02 11.93
N THR A 30 4.53 -0.27 11.94
CA THR A 30 5.17 -1.27 11.05
C THR A 30 4.88 -0.93 9.59
N TYR A 31 3.64 -0.58 9.26
CA TYR A 31 3.26 -0.21 7.90
C TYR A 31 3.93 1.10 7.44
N LEU A 32 3.98 2.13 8.31
CA LEU A 32 4.72 3.36 8.05
C LEU A 32 6.22 3.07 7.81
N GLY A 33 6.82 2.21 8.64
CA GLY A 33 8.21 1.78 8.47
C GLY A 33 8.46 1.07 7.14
N ILE A 34 7.59 0.13 6.76
CA ILE A 34 7.65 -0.58 5.48
C ILE A 34 7.52 0.40 4.30
N ASN A 35 6.62 1.39 4.37
CA ASN A 35 6.48 2.39 3.32
C ASN A 35 7.68 3.33 3.20
N LEU A 36 8.34 3.68 4.31
CA LEU A 36 9.57 4.45 4.31
C LEU A 36 10.74 3.66 3.70
N ILE A 37 10.88 2.39 4.09
CA ILE A 37 11.88 1.48 3.50
C ILE A 37 11.64 1.36 1.99
N ASN A 38 10.41 1.13 1.56
CA ASN A 38 10.07 1.06 0.14
C ASN A 38 10.37 2.38 -0.60
N LEU A 39 10.09 3.54 -0.01
CA LEU A 39 10.42 4.84 -0.61
C LEU A 39 11.94 4.97 -0.80
N VAL A 40 12.72 4.63 0.23
CA VAL A 40 14.19 4.70 0.17
C VAL A 40 14.72 3.71 -0.87
N SER A 41 14.26 2.45 -0.85
CA SER A 41 14.64 1.44 -1.84
C SER A 41 14.29 1.86 -3.26
N TYR A 42 13.08 2.39 -3.49
CA TYR A 42 12.69 2.85 -4.82
C TYR A 42 13.52 4.03 -5.32
N ASN A 43 13.85 5.00 -4.48
CA ASN A 43 14.70 6.13 -4.90
C ASN A 43 16.16 5.70 -5.12
N LEU A 44 16.72 4.87 -4.23
CA LEU A 44 18.07 4.32 -4.38
C LEU A 44 18.21 3.44 -5.63
N LEU A 45 17.16 2.71 -5.99
CA LEU A 45 17.11 1.91 -7.22
C LEU A 45 16.74 2.75 -8.47
N CYS A 46 16.18 3.96 -8.30
CA CYS A 46 15.88 4.87 -9.42
C CYS A 46 17.12 5.61 -9.93
N ASP A 47 18.09 5.89 -9.05
CA ASP A 47 19.35 6.55 -9.45
C ASP A 47 20.27 5.63 -10.27
N TYR A 48 20.02 4.31 -10.29
CA TYR A 48 20.68 3.33 -11.16
C TYR A 48 19.68 2.31 -11.72
N CYS A 49 19.27 2.52 -12.98
CA CYS A 49 18.79 1.47 -13.89
C CYS A 49 17.36 0.91 -13.72
N PHE A 50 16.39 1.57 -14.37
CA PHE A 50 15.22 0.86 -14.94
C PHE A 50 15.58 0.05 -16.21
N THR A 51 16.86 -0.01 -16.58
CA THR A 51 17.38 -0.69 -17.76
C THR A 51 17.65 -2.16 -17.49
N LYS A 52 16.63 -2.99 -17.72
CA LYS A 52 16.72 -4.42 -18.11
C LYS A 52 17.66 -5.33 -17.30
N ASN A 53 17.90 -5.05 -16.02
CA ASN A 53 18.78 -5.90 -15.23
C ASN A 53 18.02 -7.12 -14.71
N LYS A 54 18.03 -8.22 -15.50
CA LYS A 54 17.40 -9.51 -15.17
C LYS A 54 17.88 -10.10 -13.84
N ARG A 55 18.98 -9.59 -13.28
CA ARG A 55 19.49 -9.97 -11.96
C ARG A 55 18.55 -9.58 -10.82
N LEU A 56 17.78 -8.49 -10.97
CA LEU A 56 16.91 -7.96 -9.92
C LEU A 56 15.51 -8.58 -9.91
N ILE A 57 15.16 -9.44 -10.89
CA ILE A 57 13.81 -10.01 -10.98
C ILE A 57 13.40 -10.81 -9.73
N LYS A 58 14.36 -11.54 -9.13
CA LYS A 58 14.12 -12.31 -7.90
C LYS A 58 13.82 -11.40 -6.71
N GLU A 59 14.49 -10.26 -6.63
CA GLU A 59 14.29 -9.25 -5.58
C GLU A 59 12.92 -8.59 -5.72
N PHE A 60 12.51 -8.25 -6.94
CA PHE A 60 11.17 -7.72 -7.23
C PHE A 60 10.05 -8.73 -6.93
N ILE A 61 10.24 -10.02 -7.26
CA ILE A 61 9.29 -11.08 -6.91
C ILE A 61 9.17 -11.21 -5.39
N PHE A 62 10.30 -11.27 -4.68
CA PHE A 62 10.30 -11.35 -3.22
C PHE A 62 9.64 -10.13 -2.58
N ALA A 63 9.93 -8.92 -3.07
CA ALA A 63 9.31 -7.68 -2.61
C ALA A 63 7.80 -7.67 -2.86
N THR A 64 7.34 -8.20 -4.00
CA THR A 64 5.91 -8.29 -4.35
C THR A 64 5.18 -9.27 -3.43
N ILE A 65 5.79 -10.42 -3.10
CA ILE A 65 5.23 -11.39 -2.14
C ILE A 65 5.15 -10.79 -0.74
N LEU A 66 6.22 -10.13 -0.28
CA LEU A 66 6.22 -9.43 1.00
C LEU A 66 5.10 -8.38 1.06
N TRP A 67 4.92 -7.62 -0.03
CA TRP A 67 3.84 -6.63 -0.13
C TRP A 67 2.46 -7.26 -0.05
N LEU A 68 2.23 -8.41 -0.70
CA LEU A 68 0.98 -9.13 -0.61
C LEU A 68 0.68 -9.57 0.83
N ILE A 69 1.70 -10.10 1.53
CA ILE A 69 1.58 -10.51 2.93
C ILE A 69 1.25 -9.28 3.79
N SER A 70 1.98 -8.18 3.65
CA SER A 70 1.71 -6.94 4.38
C SER A 70 0.31 -6.42 4.12
N ALA A 71 -0.14 -6.37 2.86
CA ALA A 71 -1.49 -5.93 2.48
C ALA A 71 -2.58 -6.80 3.11
N THR A 72 -2.39 -8.10 3.10
CA THR A 72 -3.34 -9.05 3.70
C THR A 72 -3.41 -8.89 5.22
N VAL A 73 -2.25 -8.83 5.88
CA VAL A 73 -2.14 -8.66 7.34
C VAL A 73 -2.74 -7.33 7.77
N TYR A 74 -2.42 -6.23 7.09
CA TYR A 74 -2.99 -4.91 7.36
C TYR A 74 -4.51 -4.90 7.14
N THR A 75 -5.00 -5.49 6.05
CA THR A 75 -6.45 -5.65 5.78
C THR A 75 -7.14 -6.40 6.91
N TYR A 76 -6.54 -7.49 7.40
CA TYR A 76 -7.11 -8.31 8.47
C TYR A 76 -7.19 -7.56 9.81
N PHE A 77 -6.10 -6.89 10.21
CA PHE A 77 -6.05 -6.18 11.50
C PHE A 77 -6.87 -4.89 11.47
N THR A 78 -6.71 -4.07 10.43
CA THR A 78 -7.50 -2.83 10.31
C THR A 78 -8.97 -3.13 10.02
N GLY A 79 -9.25 -4.27 9.38
CA GLY A 79 -10.56 -4.91 9.21
C GLY A 79 -11.48 -4.72 10.40
N LYS A 80 -10.93 -5.00 11.59
CA LYS A 80 -11.65 -5.07 12.87
C LYS A 80 -11.62 -3.77 13.69
N GLU A 81 -10.87 -2.74 13.28
CA GLU A 81 -10.67 -1.51 14.09
C GLU A 81 -11.94 -0.67 14.29
N LEU A 82 -12.94 -0.79 13.42
CA LEU A 82 -14.18 -0.01 13.47
C LEU A 82 -15.43 -0.87 13.68
N GLY A 83 -15.30 -2.10 14.18
CA GLY A 83 -16.44 -3.01 14.38
C GLY A 83 -17.17 -3.36 13.06
N GLU A 84 -18.51 -3.36 13.06
CA GLU A 84 -19.37 -3.71 11.91
C GLU A 84 -19.46 -2.63 10.82
N THR A 85 -18.52 -1.69 10.78
CA THR A 85 -18.56 -0.61 9.80
C THR A 85 -18.27 -1.17 8.39
N PRO A 86 -19.09 -0.83 7.36
CA PRO A 86 -18.88 -1.31 6.00
C PRO A 86 -17.54 -0.84 5.44
N PHE A 87 -16.89 -1.71 4.66
CA PHE A 87 -15.55 -1.49 4.09
C PHE A 87 -15.42 -0.18 3.29
N LEU A 88 -16.43 0.15 2.49
CA LEU A 88 -16.47 1.36 1.64
C LEU A 88 -17.12 2.56 2.33
N CYS A 89 -17.45 2.44 3.62
CA CYS A 89 -18.04 3.52 4.40
C CYS A 89 -19.32 4.12 3.78
N SER A 90 -20.28 3.26 3.45
CA SER A 90 -21.57 3.66 2.83
C SER A 90 -22.25 4.77 3.62
N SER A 91 -22.82 5.76 2.93
CA SER A 91 -23.57 6.86 3.55
C SER A 91 -24.73 6.39 4.43
N ASP A 92 -25.26 5.21 4.13
CA ASP A 92 -26.49 4.68 4.71
C ASP A 92 -26.23 3.91 6.02
N TYR A 93 -24.96 3.76 6.40
CA TYR A 93 -24.59 3.21 7.69
C TYR A 93 -24.88 4.21 8.81
N GLY A 94 -25.45 3.71 9.92
CA GLY A 94 -25.82 4.50 11.10
C GLY A 94 -24.62 4.99 11.92
N TYR A 95 -23.76 5.83 11.32
CA TYR A 95 -22.62 6.40 12.01
C TYR A 95 -23.06 7.26 13.19
N LEU A 96 -22.46 7.01 14.35
CA LEU A 96 -22.66 7.81 15.57
C LEU A 96 -22.34 9.30 15.38
N SER A 97 -21.45 9.64 14.43
CA SER A 97 -21.13 11.03 14.10
C SER A 97 -20.55 11.17 12.69
N LYS A 98 -20.57 12.40 12.15
CA LYS A 98 -19.83 12.76 10.92
C LYS A 98 -18.33 12.49 11.06
N ALA A 99 -17.78 12.61 12.27
CA ALA A 99 -16.38 12.31 12.54
C ALA A 99 -16.08 10.80 12.40
N ALA A 100 -16.97 9.92 12.89
CA ALA A 100 -16.83 8.48 12.72
C ALA A 100 -16.87 8.07 11.24
N ARG A 101 -17.74 8.70 10.44
CA ARG A 101 -17.78 8.51 8.98
C ARG A 101 -16.47 8.95 8.31
N PHE A 102 -15.93 10.12 8.69
CA PHE A 102 -14.67 10.61 8.14
C PHE A 102 -13.49 9.67 8.47
N VAL A 103 -13.43 9.16 9.71
CA VAL A 103 -12.40 8.20 10.13
C VAL A 103 -12.49 6.91 9.31
N CYS A 104 -13.70 6.40 9.07
CA CYS A 104 -13.91 5.27 8.18
C CYS A 104 -13.36 5.55 6.78
N GLN A 105 -13.70 6.70 6.19
CA GLN A 105 -13.24 7.06 4.85
C GLN A 105 -11.72 7.14 4.74
N VAL A 106 -11.05 7.69 5.76
CA VAL A 106 -9.58 7.74 5.82
C VAL A 106 -8.99 6.32 5.83
N ARG A 107 -9.55 5.41 6.62
CA ARG A 107 -9.13 4.00 6.63
C ARG A 107 -9.36 3.33 5.28
N ALA A 108 -10.53 3.48 4.68
CA ALA A 108 -10.86 2.90 3.38
C ALA A 108 -9.92 3.42 2.29
N ALA A 109 -9.64 4.72 2.27
CA ALA A 109 -8.70 5.33 1.35
C ALA A 109 -7.28 4.75 1.51
N ASN A 110 -6.82 4.57 2.75
CA ASN A 110 -5.52 3.95 3.03
C ASN A 110 -5.43 2.52 2.49
N LEU A 111 -6.49 1.75 2.71
CA LEU A 111 -6.55 0.37 2.26
C LEU A 111 -6.57 0.26 0.74
N ILE A 112 -7.37 1.08 0.06
CA ILE A 112 -7.38 1.19 -1.40
C ILE A 112 -5.98 1.56 -1.92
N CYS A 113 -5.33 2.55 -1.30
CA CYS A 113 -3.98 2.96 -1.68
C CYS A 113 -2.97 1.82 -1.54
N MET A 114 -3.06 1.04 -0.46
CA MET A 114 -2.20 -0.10 -0.21
C MET A 114 -2.34 -1.18 -1.30
N TRP A 115 -3.58 -1.52 -1.66
CA TRP A 115 -3.85 -2.49 -2.71
C TRP A 115 -3.45 -2.00 -4.11
N LEU A 116 -3.66 -0.72 -4.42
CA LEU A 116 -3.19 -0.11 -5.69
C LEU A 116 -1.67 -0.17 -5.83
N MET A 117 -0.94 0.03 -4.73
CA MET A 117 0.53 -0.10 -4.72
C MET A 117 0.97 -1.55 -4.99
N PHE A 118 0.32 -2.52 -4.36
CA PHE A 118 0.56 -3.94 -4.66
C PHE A 118 0.29 -4.27 -6.13
N SER A 119 -0.83 -3.81 -6.69
CA SER A 119 -1.16 -3.99 -8.11
C SER A 119 -0.09 -3.38 -9.02
N SER A 120 0.38 -2.17 -8.70
CA SER A 120 1.42 -1.49 -9.47
C SER A 120 2.76 -2.24 -9.44
N ASN A 121 3.19 -2.70 -8.26
CA ASN A 121 4.41 -3.51 -8.10
C ASN A 121 4.30 -4.85 -8.85
N SER A 122 3.11 -5.47 -8.83
CA SER A 122 2.84 -6.72 -9.53
C SER A 122 2.94 -6.54 -11.05
N LEU A 123 2.40 -5.45 -11.59
CA LEU A 123 2.51 -5.13 -13.01
C LEU A 123 3.97 -4.96 -13.44
N VAL A 124 4.77 -4.21 -12.68
CA VAL A 124 6.21 -4.04 -12.96
C VAL A 124 6.92 -5.39 -12.96
N THR A 125 6.66 -6.22 -11.95
CA THR A 125 7.25 -7.56 -11.84
C THR A 125 6.87 -8.46 -13.01
N ILE A 126 5.62 -8.43 -13.46
CA ILE A 126 5.15 -9.17 -14.65
C ILE A 126 5.87 -8.67 -15.90
N THR A 127 5.95 -7.35 -16.11
CA THR A 127 6.64 -6.78 -17.28
C THR A 127 8.12 -7.12 -17.32
N MET A 128 8.78 -7.27 -16.16
CA MET A 128 10.16 -7.75 -16.07
C MET A 128 10.32 -9.24 -16.39
N TYR A 129 9.26 -10.05 -16.21
CA TYR A 129 9.26 -11.47 -16.53
C TYR A 129 9.07 -11.74 -18.04
N ILE A 130 8.43 -10.83 -18.76
CA ILE A 130 8.23 -10.95 -20.21
C ILE A 130 9.61 -10.93 -20.91
N PRO A 131 10.02 -12.03 -21.58
CA PRO A 131 11.33 -12.09 -22.22
C PRO A 131 11.40 -11.13 -23.43
N ASP A 132 12.55 -10.45 -23.58
CA ASP A 132 12.85 -9.53 -24.70
C ASP A 132 12.58 -10.11 -26.10
N LYS A 133 12.51 -11.45 -26.22
CA LYS A 133 12.29 -12.14 -27.50
C LYS A 133 10.93 -11.85 -28.14
N ILE A 134 9.93 -11.40 -27.38
CA ILE A 134 8.62 -11.01 -27.92
C ILE A 134 8.72 -9.64 -28.63
N TYR A 135 9.53 -8.72 -28.13
CA TYR A 135 9.69 -7.39 -28.73
C TYR A 135 10.56 -7.41 -29.99
N LYS A 136 11.55 -8.29 -30.07
CA LYS A 136 12.39 -8.46 -31.29
C LYS A 136 11.66 -9.11 -32.47
N GLY A 137 10.47 -9.68 -32.26
CA GLY A 137 9.63 -10.20 -33.35
C GLY A 137 8.68 -9.17 -33.96
N ILE A 138 8.69 -7.93 -33.47
CA ILE A 138 7.82 -6.81 -33.88
C ILE A 138 8.63 -5.67 -34.52
N GLU A 139 9.94 -5.86 -34.73
CA GLU A 139 10.71 -5.04 -35.67
C GLU A 139 10.38 -5.54 -37.08
N VAL A 140 9.32 -4.98 -37.67
CA VAL A 140 9.02 -5.04 -39.11
C VAL A 140 9.78 -3.92 -39.81
#